data_AF-A0A5B0MSP3-F1
#
_entry.id   AF-A0A5B0MSP3-F1
#
_cell.length_a   1.000
_cell.length_b   1.000
_cell.length_c   1.000
_cell.angle_alpha   90.00
_cell.angle_beta   90.00
_cell.angle_gamma   90.00
#
_symmetry.space_group_name_H-M   'P 1'
#
loop_
_entity.id
_entity.type
_entity.pdbx_description
1 polymer ?
#
loop_
_entity_poly.entity_id
_entity_poly.type
_entity_poly.pdbx_seq_one_letter_code
_entity_poly.pdbx_strand_id
1 'polypeptide(L)'
;MLDQTVLPGQLVDEEPKKQKASQSRRPKPKQMPLIMKKLSSTLVTAFNKYFIEKYGKPRSFLPEQLFGPTESDAIAWKVATVKTMSDIADLIGGETIDGELNMLYNCLESFKSQTDYQDYLKELEDYDKYIGDEMERIQNLKKQVPKKTSEPKKMDQSKSDAAKMISNRSRASQIRIVPGTSESDVATQAPAKSRKPRASASEIAENKRIRAENKLRKEEKLAQERESAKRKREANQIELEKLKEFYASKRARTDPHLDPNG
;
A
#
# COMPACT_ATOMS: atom_id res chain seq x y z
N MET A 1 -53.57 50.74 14.03
CA MET A 1 -53.16 50.61 15.44
C MET A 1 -53.48 49.21 15.91
N LEU A 2 -52.61 48.68 16.78
CA LEU A 2 -52.67 47.41 17.52
C LEU A 2 -52.08 46.17 16.83
N ASP A 3 -50.76 46.10 16.99
CA ASP A 3 -49.91 44.96 17.33
C ASP A 3 -50.55 43.58 17.50
N GLN A 4 -49.86 42.57 16.95
CA GLN A 4 -49.50 41.39 17.73
C GLN A 4 -48.22 40.71 17.20
N THR A 5 -47.14 41.03 17.92
CA THR A 5 -46.14 40.10 18.50
C THR A 5 -45.56 39.00 17.62
N VAL A 6 -44.29 39.23 17.28
CA VAL A 6 -43.25 38.23 16.99
C VAL A 6 -43.14 37.23 18.14
N LEU A 7 -43.26 35.94 17.83
CA LEU A 7 -42.73 34.86 18.67
C LEU A 7 -41.29 34.55 18.23
N PRO A 8 -40.29 34.61 19.13
CA PRO A 8 -38.92 34.22 18.84
C PRO A 8 -38.77 32.72 19.10
N GLY A 9 -38.29 31.95 18.12
CA GLY A 9 -37.93 30.55 18.38
C GLY A 9 -38.06 29.54 17.25
N GLN A 10 -38.12 29.95 15.98
CA GLN A 10 -38.04 28.98 14.88
C GLN A 10 -36.58 28.81 14.45
N LEU A 11 -35.93 27.79 15.02
CA LEU A 11 -34.74 27.20 14.46
C LEU A 11 -35.10 26.74 13.04
N VAL A 12 -34.43 27.33 12.06
CA VAL A 12 -34.43 26.82 10.69
C VAL A 12 -33.68 25.50 10.75
N ASP A 13 -34.41 24.38 10.72
CA ASP A 13 -33.83 23.06 10.50
C ASP A 13 -33.27 23.06 9.06
N GLU A 14 -32.02 23.49 8.91
CA GLU A 14 -31.18 23.13 7.78
C GLU A 14 -30.99 21.61 7.83
N GLU A 15 -31.78 20.89 7.02
CA GLU A 15 -31.56 19.47 6.79
C GLU A 15 -30.07 19.25 6.44
N PRO A 16 -29.37 18.33 7.14
CA PRO A 16 -27.99 18.06 6.82
C PRO A 16 -27.93 17.45 5.42
N LYS A 17 -27.22 18.13 4.50
CA LYS A 17 -26.87 17.62 3.18
C LYS A 17 -26.33 16.20 3.32
N LYS A 18 -27.18 15.21 3.03
CA LYS A 18 -26.82 13.79 2.99
C LYS A 18 -25.68 13.65 1.99
N GLN A 19 -24.47 13.47 2.50
CA GLN A 19 -23.32 13.06 1.71
C GLN A 19 -23.73 11.76 1.00
N LYS A 20 -23.86 11.81 -0.33
CA LYS A 20 -24.16 10.64 -1.14
C LYS A 20 -23.09 9.60 -0.84
N ALA A 21 -23.48 8.54 -0.14
CA ALA A 21 -22.62 7.39 0.08
C ALA A 21 -22.05 6.98 -1.27
N SER A 22 -20.72 6.99 -1.37
CA SER A 22 -20.00 6.46 -2.53
C SER A 22 -20.57 5.08 -2.83
N GLN A 23 -21.26 4.94 -3.96
CA GLN A 23 -21.74 3.64 -4.41
C GLN A 23 -20.53 2.72 -4.48
N SER A 24 -20.47 1.76 -3.56
CA SER A 24 -19.52 0.66 -3.60
C SER A 24 -19.65 0.00 -4.97
N ARG A 25 -18.66 0.27 -5.85
CA ARG A 25 -18.60 -0.37 -7.15
C ARG A 25 -18.41 -1.86 -6.87
N ARG A 26 -19.45 -2.65 -7.14
CA ARG A 26 -19.35 -4.11 -7.04
C ARG A 26 -18.10 -4.56 -7.81
N PRO A 27 -17.27 -5.45 -7.23
CA PRO A 27 -16.11 -5.94 -7.93
C PRO A 27 -16.55 -6.56 -9.26
N LYS A 28 -15.82 -6.25 -10.33
CA LYS A 28 -16.08 -6.85 -11.65
C LYS A 28 -15.98 -8.38 -11.53
N PRO A 29 -16.82 -9.14 -12.23
CA PRO A 29 -16.75 -10.60 -12.20
C PRO A 29 -15.34 -11.05 -12.62
N LYS A 30 -14.77 -11.99 -11.85
CA LYS A 30 -13.45 -12.57 -12.15
C LYS A 30 -13.57 -13.31 -13.47
N GLN A 31 -12.77 -12.92 -14.47
CA GLN A 31 -12.70 -13.65 -15.73
C GLN A 31 -11.86 -14.91 -15.51
N MET A 32 -12.33 -16.03 -16.07
CA MET A 32 -11.61 -17.30 -16.00
C MET A 32 -10.33 -17.24 -16.84
N PRO A 33 -9.17 -17.70 -16.33
CA PRO A 33 -7.93 -17.77 -17.09
C PRO A 33 -8.09 -18.60 -18.37
N LEU A 34 -7.32 -18.27 -19.42
CA LEU A 34 -7.43 -18.93 -20.72
C LEU A 34 -7.16 -20.44 -20.64
N ILE A 35 -6.19 -20.85 -19.81
CA ILE A 35 -5.85 -22.26 -19.58
C ILE A 35 -7.03 -23.03 -18.97
N MET A 36 -7.80 -22.39 -18.08
CA MET A 36 -8.98 -22.99 -17.44
C MET A 36 -10.16 -23.07 -18.42
N LYS A 37 -10.29 -22.08 -19.33
CA LYS A 37 -11.24 -22.16 -20.45
C LYS A 37 -10.90 -23.32 -21.39
N LYS A 38 -9.60 -23.53 -21.68
CA LYS A 38 -9.13 -24.68 -22.47
C LYS A 38 -9.49 -25.99 -21.77
N LEU A 39 -9.28 -26.10 -20.45
CA LEU A 39 -9.70 -27.27 -19.68
C LEU A 39 -11.21 -27.51 -19.80
N SER A 40 -12.02 -26.50 -19.51
CA SER A 40 -13.48 -26.59 -19.58
C SER A 40 -13.97 -27.10 -20.94
N SER A 41 -13.49 -26.49 -22.04
CA SER A 41 -13.80 -26.93 -23.41
C SER A 41 -13.33 -28.36 -23.69
N THR A 42 -12.16 -28.75 -23.16
CA THR A 42 -11.61 -30.10 -23.32
C THR A 42 -12.48 -31.13 -22.62
N LEU A 43 -12.96 -30.84 -21.41
CA LEU A 43 -13.84 -31.73 -20.64
C LEU A 43 -15.17 -31.98 -21.37
N VAL A 44 -15.82 -30.92 -21.87
CA VAL A 44 -17.07 -31.06 -22.64
C VAL A 44 -16.84 -31.88 -23.90
N THR A 45 -15.77 -31.61 -24.63
CA THR A 45 -15.43 -32.35 -25.86
C THR A 45 -15.16 -33.82 -25.58
N ALA A 46 -14.41 -34.11 -24.50
CA ALA A 46 -14.11 -35.47 -24.07
C ALA A 46 -15.38 -36.22 -23.64
N PHE A 47 -16.27 -35.55 -22.89
CA PHE A 47 -17.55 -36.12 -22.49
C PHE A 47 -18.44 -36.42 -23.70
N ASN A 48 -18.61 -35.46 -24.62
CA ASN A 48 -19.39 -35.65 -25.83
C ASN A 48 -18.90 -36.87 -26.64
N LYS A 49 -17.58 -36.99 -26.80
CA LYS A 49 -16.96 -38.14 -27.47
C LYS A 49 -17.21 -39.45 -26.72
N TYR A 50 -16.94 -39.46 -25.42
CA TYR A 50 -17.18 -40.62 -24.55
C TYR A 50 -18.64 -41.09 -24.62
N PHE A 51 -19.58 -40.16 -24.55
CA PHE A 51 -21.00 -40.45 -24.59
C PHE A 51 -21.38 -41.12 -25.92
N ILE A 52 -20.93 -40.57 -27.05
CA ILE A 52 -21.22 -41.13 -28.38
C ILE A 52 -20.57 -42.51 -28.56
N GLU A 53 -19.35 -42.71 -28.06
CA GLU A 53 -18.67 -44.00 -28.14
C GLU A 53 -19.35 -45.08 -27.28
N LYS A 54 -19.84 -44.71 -26.09
CA LYS A 54 -20.43 -45.64 -25.12
C LYS A 54 -21.91 -45.94 -25.40
N TYR A 55 -22.68 -44.92 -25.75
CA TYR A 55 -24.15 -44.98 -25.86
C TYR A 55 -24.67 -44.75 -27.28
N GLY A 56 -23.78 -44.40 -28.23
CA GLY A 56 -24.16 -44.07 -29.60
C GLY A 56 -24.67 -42.64 -29.74
N LYS A 57 -25.12 -42.29 -30.96
CA LYS A 57 -25.65 -40.96 -31.24
C LYS A 57 -27.02 -40.78 -30.58
N PRO A 58 -27.20 -39.82 -29.64
CA PRO A 58 -28.48 -39.62 -29.00
C PRO A 58 -29.50 -39.02 -29.98
N ARG A 59 -30.78 -39.39 -29.80
CA ARG A 59 -31.89 -38.93 -30.65
C ARG A 59 -32.73 -37.83 -30.02
N SER A 60 -32.84 -37.81 -28.70
CA SER A 60 -33.81 -36.95 -27.99
C SER A 60 -33.17 -35.79 -27.22
N PHE A 61 -31.87 -35.86 -26.95
CA PHE A 61 -31.12 -34.85 -26.19
C PHE A 61 -29.67 -34.79 -26.67
N LEU A 62 -28.96 -33.72 -26.33
CA LEU A 62 -27.52 -33.57 -26.60
C LEU A 62 -26.72 -33.95 -25.35
N PRO A 63 -25.55 -34.60 -25.46
CA PRO A 63 -24.75 -34.95 -24.28
C PRO A 63 -24.33 -33.70 -23.48
N GLU A 64 -24.16 -32.55 -24.14
CA GLU A 64 -23.92 -31.26 -23.49
C GLU A 64 -25.04 -30.80 -22.55
N GLN A 65 -26.24 -31.38 -22.64
CA GLN A 65 -27.33 -31.12 -21.69
C GLN A 65 -27.18 -31.91 -20.39
N LEU A 66 -26.37 -32.97 -20.38
CA LEU A 66 -26.01 -33.73 -19.18
C LEU A 66 -24.74 -33.16 -18.55
N PHE A 67 -23.74 -32.89 -19.38
CA PHE A 67 -22.48 -32.31 -18.95
C PHE A 67 -22.05 -31.25 -19.96
N GLY A 68 -22.27 -29.99 -19.61
CA GLY A 68 -22.04 -28.85 -20.46
C GLY A 68 -21.08 -27.83 -19.84
N PRO A 69 -21.08 -26.59 -20.36
CA PRO A 69 -20.20 -25.52 -19.88
C PRO A 69 -20.35 -25.22 -18.39
N THR A 70 -21.55 -25.41 -17.82
CA THR A 70 -21.82 -25.12 -16.41
C THR A 70 -21.01 -26.04 -15.50
N GLU A 71 -21.10 -27.36 -15.76
CA GLU A 71 -20.43 -28.40 -15.00
C GLU A 71 -18.91 -28.35 -15.24
N SER A 72 -18.50 -28.19 -16.50
CA SER A 72 -17.09 -28.14 -16.87
C SER A 72 -16.38 -26.89 -16.33
N ASP A 73 -17.04 -25.72 -16.31
CA ASP A 73 -16.50 -24.51 -15.71
C ASP A 73 -16.38 -24.65 -14.19
N ALA A 74 -17.35 -25.29 -13.53
CA ALA A 74 -17.29 -25.54 -12.09
C ALA A 74 -16.06 -26.38 -11.71
N ILE A 75 -15.77 -27.41 -12.50
CA ILE A 75 -14.55 -28.22 -12.36
C ILE A 75 -13.30 -27.37 -12.65
N ALA A 76 -13.29 -26.62 -13.75
CA ALA A 76 -12.12 -25.84 -14.16
C ALA A 76 -11.73 -24.77 -13.12
N TRP A 77 -12.70 -24.08 -12.53
CA TRP A 77 -12.46 -23.12 -11.45
C TRP A 77 -11.81 -23.73 -10.21
N LYS A 78 -12.06 -25.02 -9.97
CA LYS A 78 -11.62 -25.74 -8.77
C LYS A 78 -10.62 -26.85 -9.07
N VAL A 79 -9.97 -26.82 -10.25
CA VAL A 79 -9.06 -27.89 -10.71
C VAL A 79 -7.92 -28.19 -9.73
N ALA A 80 -7.41 -27.17 -9.03
CA ALA A 80 -6.36 -27.31 -8.04
C ALA A 80 -6.82 -28.04 -6.76
N THR A 81 -8.11 -27.97 -6.45
CA THR A 81 -8.70 -28.60 -5.25
C THR A 81 -9.18 -30.03 -5.51
N VAL A 82 -9.51 -30.36 -6.76
CA VAL A 82 -9.98 -31.70 -7.14
C VAL A 82 -8.82 -32.71 -7.07
N LYS A 83 -8.95 -33.70 -6.19
CA LYS A 83 -7.97 -34.79 -6.01
C LYS A 83 -8.57 -36.18 -6.25
N THR A 84 -9.88 -36.32 -6.09
CA THR A 84 -10.57 -37.60 -6.18
C THR A 84 -11.77 -37.51 -7.12
N MET A 85 -12.28 -38.67 -7.55
CA MET A 85 -13.51 -38.74 -8.35
C MET A 85 -14.74 -38.21 -7.59
N SER A 86 -14.76 -38.34 -6.26
CA SER A 86 -15.84 -37.81 -5.41
C SER A 86 -15.90 -36.28 -5.48
N ASP A 87 -14.74 -35.61 -5.49
CA ASP A 87 -14.70 -34.15 -5.62
C ASP A 87 -15.31 -33.69 -6.95
N ILE A 88 -15.15 -34.48 -8.02
CA ILE A 88 -15.77 -34.18 -9.32
C ILE A 88 -17.28 -34.33 -9.23
N ALA A 89 -17.76 -35.43 -8.63
CA ALA A 89 -19.19 -35.67 -8.45
C ALA A 89 -19.86 -34.51 -7.69
N ASP A 90 -19.25 -34.05 -6.60
CA ASP A 90 -19.77 -32.94 -5.80
C ASP A 90 -19.85 -31.62 -6.59
N LEU A 91 -18.97 -31.43 -7.58
CA LEU A 91 -18.95 -30.21 -8.39
C LEU A 91 -19.99 -30.20 -9.51
N ILE A 92 -20.43 -31.36 -9.96
CA ILE A 92 -21.40 -31.51 -11.06
C ILE A 92 -22.82 -31.82 -10.58
N GLY A 93 -23.04 -31.83 -9.26
CA GLY A 93 -24.35 -32.04 -8.66
C GLY A 93 -24.65 -33.48 -8.23
N GLY A 94 -23.65 -34.36 -8.26
CA GLY A 94 -23.73 -35.74 -7.74
C GLY A 94 -24.44 -36.75 -8.64
N GLU A 95 -25.28 -36.29 -9.57
CA GLU A 95 -25.89 -37.14 -10.59
C GLU A 95 -24.88 -37.41 -11.71
N THR A 96 -24.49 -38.68 -11.88
CA THR A 96 -23.49 -39.08 -12.87
C THR A 96 -23.89 -40.36 -13.58
N ILE A 97 -23.53 -40.47 -14.86
CA ILE A 97 -23.72 -41.70 -15.63
C ILE A 97 -22.56 -42.68 -15.42
N ASP A 98 -22.79 -43.96 -15.71
CA ASP A 98 -21.77 -44.99 -15.54
C ASP A 98 -20.51 -44.66 -16.35
N GLY A 99 -19.36 -44.74 -15.69
CA GLY A 99 -18.03 -44.45 -16.24
C GLY A 99 -17.69 -42.97 -16.49
N GLU A 100 -18.62 -42.03 -16.28
CA GLU A 100 -18.39 -40.59 -16.47
C GLU A 100 -17.28 -40.06 -15.55
N LEU A 101 -17.39 -40.31 -14.25
CA LEU A 101 -16.43 -39.80 -13.26
C LEU A 101 -15.01 -40.29 -13.53
N ASN A 102 -14.86 -41.55 -13.93
CA ASN A 102 -13.56 -42.12 -14.28
C ASN A 102 -12.98 -41.44 -15.54
N MET A 103 -13.82 -41.21 -16.55
CA MET A 103 -13.40 -40.50 -17.77
C MET A 103 -12.97 -39.06 -17.47
N LEU A 104 -13.77 -38.31 -16.71
CA LEU A 104 -13.47 -36.94 -16.32
C LEU A 104 -12.19 -36.85 -15.49
N TYR A 105 -12.01 -37.78 -14.53
CA TYR A 105 -10.82 -37.86 -13.70
C TYR A 105 -9.55 -38.12 -14.53
N ASN A 106 -9.59 -39.09 -15.45
CA ASN A 106 -8.46 -39.37 -16.34
C ASN A 106 -8.16 -38.21 -17.28
N CYS A 107 -9.20 -37.49 -17.75
CA CYS A 107 -9.04 -36.28 -18.56
C CYS A 107 -8.34 -35.18 -17.75
N LEU A 108 -8.74 -34.97 -16.50
CA LEU A 108 -8.12 -34.02 -15.58
C LEU A 108 -6.66 -34.36 -15.27
N GLU A 109 -6.34 -35.62 -14.99
CA GLU A 109 -4.95 -36.05 -14.75
C GLU A 109 -4.07 -35.85 -16.00
N SER A 110 -4.60 -36.20 -17.17
CA SER A 110 -3.92 -35.99 -18.45
C SER A 110 -3.65 -34.51 -18.68
N PHE A 111 -4.64 -33.64 -18.43
CA PHE A 111 -4.50 -32.20 -18.55
C PHE A 111 -3.49 -31.62 -17.54
N LYS A 112 -3.54 -32.05 -16.28
CA LYS A 112 -2.59 -31.63 -15.24
C LYS A 112 -1.15 -31.99 -15.61
N SER A 113 -0.96 -33.07 -16.37
CA SER A 113 0.36 -33.50 -16.84
C SER A 113 0.86 -32.75 -18.08
N GLN A 114 0.03 -31.91 -18.72
CA GLN A 114 0.42 -31.14 -19.89
C GLN A 114 1.37 -29.99 -19.52
N THR A 115 2.30 -29.70 -20.44
CA THR A 115 3.27 -28.60 -20.30
C THR A 115 2.59 -27.25 -20.11
N ASP A 116 1.55 -26.96 -20.90
CA ASP A 116 0.83 -25.68 -20.84
C ASP A 116 0.27 -25.38 -19.44
N TYR A 117 -0.20 -26.41 -18.74
CA TYR A 117 -0.74 -26.25 -17.39
C TYR A 117 0.38 -26.09 -16.36
N GLN A 118 1.48 -26.83 -16.51
CA GLN A 118 2.66 -26.70 -15.65
C GLN A 118 3.32 -25.33 -15.80
N ASP A 119 3.45 -24.83 -17.03
CA ASP A 119 3.97 -23.49 -17.33
C ASP A 119 3.09 -22.41 -16.71
N TYR A 120 1.76 -22.58 -16.77
CA TYR A 120 0.82 -21.68 -16.10
C TYR A 120 1.02 -21.67 -14.57
N LEU A 121 1.18 -22.83 -13.94
CA LEU A 121 1.44 -22.90 -12.49
C LEU A 121 2.75 -22.21 -12.12
N LYS A 122 3.79 -22.40 -12.93
CA LYS A 122 5.09 -21.74 -12.73
C LYS A 122 4.98 -20.22 -12.89
N GLU A 123 4.27 -19.73 -13.90
CA GLU A 123 4.04 -18.29 -14.09
C GLU A 123 3.28 -17.67 -12.90
N LEU A 124 2.32 -18.41 -12.34
CA LEU A 124 1.58 -17.98 -11.16
C LEU A 124 2.49 -17.88 -9.93
N GLU A 125 3.35 -18.87 -9.70
CA GLU A 125 4.32 -18.86 -8.60
C GLU A 125 5.35 -17.73 -8.76
N ASP A 126 5.90 -17.56 -9.96
CA ASP A 126 6.85 -16.49 -10.28
C ASP A 126 6.21 -15.10 -10.06
N TYR A 127 4.93 -14.94 -10.41
CA TYR A 127 4.18 -13.71 -10.19
C TYR A 127 3.96 -13.44 -8.69
N ASP A 128 3.50 -14.43 -7.93
CA ASP A 128 3.25 -14.27 -6.49
C ASP A 128 4.55 -13.91 -5.74
N LYS A 129 5.66 -14.55 -6.12
CA LYS A 129 6.98 -14.22 -5.60
C LYS A 129 7.38 -12.78 -5.94
N TYR A 130 7.22 -12.38 -7.21
CA TYR A 130 7.51 -11.01 -7.66
C TYR A 130 6.71 -9.96 -6.87
N ILE A 131 5.41 -10.21 -6.65
CA ILE A 131 4.57 -9.32 -5.86
C ILE A 131 5.04 -9.26 -4.40
N GLY A 132 5.40 -10.40 -3.79
CA GLY A 132 5.97 -10.45 -2.45
C GLY A 132 7.25 -9.60 -2.32
N ASP A 133 8.19 -9.81 -3.22
CA ASP A 133 9.48 -9.10 -3.26
C ASP A 133 9.27 -7.58 -3.47
N GLU A 134 8.37 -7.19 -4.38
CA GLU A 134 8.08 -5.77 -4.63
C GLU A 134 7.36 -5.10 -3.46
N MET A 135 6.46 -5.82 -2.77
CA MET A 135 5.83 -5.34 -1.55
C MET A 135 6.85 -5.10 -0.43
N GLU A 136 7.82 -6.01 -0.25
CA GLU A 136 8.90 -5.84 0.71
C GLU A 136 9.79 -4.64 0.35
N ARG A 137 10.17 -4.51 -0.93
CA ARG A 137 10.94 -3.38 -1.43
C ARG A 137 10.25 -2.04 -1.13
N ILE A 138 8.95 -1.93 -1.39
CA ILE A 138 8.15 -0.72 -1.12
C ILE A 138 8.12 -0.43 0.40
N GLN A 139 7.97 -1.45 1.24
CA GLN A 139 8.00 -1.26 2.69
C GLN A 139 9.37 -0.79 3.19
N ASN A 140 10.45 -1.35 2.66
CA ASN A 140 11.82 -0.95 3.01
C ASN A 140 12.13 0.49 2.55
N LEU A 141 11.66 0.90 1.37
CA LEU A 141 11.69 2.30 0.91
C LEU A 141 10.92 3.23 1.85
N LYS A 142 9.73 2.83 2.31
CA LYS A 142 8.94 3.62 3.28
C LYS A 142 9.63 3.76 4.64
N LYS A 143 10.41 2.77 5.09
CA LYS A 143 11.22 2.84 6.31
C LYS A 143 12.42 3.77 6.17
N GLN A 144 13.00 3.88 4.96
CA GLN A 144 14.16 4.73 4.70
C GLN A 144 13.81 6.20 4.43
N VAL A 145 12.55 6.53 4.13
CA VAL A 145 12.10 7.92 4.18
C VAL A 145 11.93 8.28 5.66
N PRO A 146 12.76 9.16 6.25
CA PRO A 146 12.52 9.63 7.59
C PRO A 146 11.12 10.24 7.60
N LYS A 147 10.20 9.66 8.37
CA LYS A 147 9.00 10.38 8.78
C LYS A 147 9.53 11.69 9.34
N LYS A 148 9.20 12.81 8.71
CA LYS A 148 9.22 14.12 9.38
C LYS A 148 8.17 14.02 10.49
N THR A 149 8.47 13.27 11.55
CA THR A 149 7.89 13.54 12.84
C THR A 149 8.32 14.96 13.15
N SER A 150 7.35 15.86 13.02
CA SER A 150 7.33 17.11 13.76
C SER A 150 7.40 16.75 15.24
N GLU A 151 8.59 16.38 15.70
CA GLU A 151 8.86 16.36 17.13
C GLU A 151 8.73 17.81 17.60
N PRO A 152 7.87 18.09 18.60
CA PRO A 152 7.90 19.39 19.24
C PRO A 152 9.31 19.56 19.81
N LYS A 153 9.96 20.67 19.45
CA LYS A 153 11.24 21.07 20.02
C LYS A 153 11.18 20.90 21.54
N LYS A 154 11.81 19.84 22.07
CA LYS A 154 12.16 19.80 23.48
C LYS A 154 13.23 20.86 23.66
N MET A 155 12.77 22.01 24.14
CA MET A 155 13.57 23.10 24.61
C MET A 155 14.53 22.53 25.65
N ASP A 156 15.82 22.72 25.39
CA ASP A 156 16.94 22.26 26.19
C ASP A 156 16.88 22.92 27.58
N GLN A 157 16.09 22.34 28.49
CA GLN A 157 16.11 22.66 29.92
C GLN A 157 17.17 21.79 30.58
N SER A 158 18.43 22.15 30.37
CA SER A 158 19.53 21.54 31.13
C SER A 158 20.67 22.54 31.37
N LYS A 159 20.31 23.76 31.80
CA LYS A 159 21.20 24.68 32.53
C LYS A 159 20.43 25.42 33.62
N SER A 160 19.93 24.70 34.63
CA SER A 160 19.34 25.36 35.82
C SER A 160 19.56 24.65 37.16
N ASP A 161 20.55 23.75 37.29
CA ASP A 161 20.82 23.04 38.55
C ASP A 161 22.23 23.29 39.12
N ALA A 162 22.71 24.54 39.03
CA ALA A 162 23.85 25.01 39.83
C ALA A 162 23.58 26.33 40.58
N ALA A 163 22.33 26.83 40.56
CA ALA A 163 21.94 28.11 41.17
C ALA A 163 20.87 27.97 42.28
N LYS A 164 20.66 26.77 42.82
CA LYS A 164 19.69 26.50 43.91
C LYS A 164 20.30 25.96 45.21
N MET A 165 21.60 26.13 45.42
CA MET A 165 22.31 25.73 46.65
C MET A 165 22.98 26.90 47.40
N ILE A 166 22.49 28.15 47.27
CA ILE A 166 22.92 29.28 48.13
C ILE A 166 21.75 30.23 48.45
N SER A 167 20.54 29.72 48.68
CA SER A 167 19.40 30.57 49.08
C SER A 167 18.49 29.94 50.13
N ASN A 168 19.05 29.10 51.00
CA ASN A 168 18.42 28.66 52.25
C ASN A 168 19.30 29.05 53.44
N ARG A 169 19.61 30.34 53.57
CA ARG A 169 19.90 30.96 54.87
C ARG A 169 19.73 32.46 54.74
N SER A 170 18.64 32.96 55.32
CA SER A 170 18.31 34.38 55.58
C SER A 170 17.05 34.88 54.85
N ARG A 171 15.89 34.36 55.26
CA ARG A 171 14.65 35.13 55.25
C ARG A 171 13.67 34.57 56.28
N ALA A 172 14.06 34.65 57.55
CA ALA A 172 13.13 34.61 58.66
C ALA A 172 13.22 35.96 59.38
N SER A 173 12.05 36.59 59.51
CA SER A 173 11.69 37.67 60.45
C SER A 173 12.38 39.03 60.32
N GLN A 174 11.70 39.98 59.67
CA GLN A 174 11.65 41.37 60.14
C GLN A 174 10.23 41.91 60.02
N ILE A 175 9.92 42.88 60.91
CA ILE A 175 8.64 43.56 61.25
C ILE A 175 8.01 42.87 62.48
N ARG A 176 8.02 43.42 63.72
CA ARG A 176 7.77 44.83 64.15
C ARG A 176 8.06 45.03 65.68
N ILE A 177 8.33 46.29 66.09
CA ILE A 177 8.10 46.98 67.42
C ILE A 177 9.30 47.21 68.40
N VAL A 178 9.85 48.45 68.33
CA VAL A 178 10.37 49.44 69.35
C VAL A 178 11.57 49.06 70.28
N PRO A 179 12.19 50.01 71.04
CA PRO A 179 13.57 50.49 70.84
C PRO A 179 14.54 50.17 72.00
N GLY A 180 15.85 50.28 71.78
CA GLY A 180 16.78 50.32 72.92
C GLY A 180 18.26 50.15 72.58
N THR A 181 18.98 51.27 72.67
CA THR A 181 20.37 51.45 73.14
C THR A 181 21.57 50.96 72.30
N SER A 182 22.34 51.99 71.91
CA SER A 182 23.80 52.20 72.03
C SER A 182 24.77 51.46 71.11
N GLU A 183 25.50 52.29 70.33
CA GLU A 183 26.96 52.27 70.07
C GLU A 183 27.50 51.05 69.29
N SER A 184 28.42 51.09 68.33
CA SER A 184 29.39 52.08 67.82
C SER A 184 29.97 51.52 66.51
N ASP A 185 30.39 52.40 65.61
CA ASP A 185 31.46 52.32 64.59
C ASP A 185 31.96 50.95 64.03
N VAL A 186 32.04 50.84 62.70
CA VAL A 186 33.29 50.83 61.88
C VAL A 186 33.02 50.30 60.46
N ALA A 187 33.45 51.14 59.51
CA ALA A 187 33.66 51.02 58.07
C ALA A 187 33.89 49.64 57.39
N THR A 188 33.46 49.52 56.12
CA THR A 188 34.31 49.36 54.90
C THR A 188 33.75 48.40 53.81
N GLN A 189 33.51 48.99 52.62
CA GLN A 189 33.61 48.51 51.21
C GLN A 189 32.87 47.27 50.66
N ALA A 190 32.33 47.51 49.46
CA ALA A 190 31.72 46.58 48.50
C ALA A 190 32.74 45.76 47.69
N PRO A 191 32.29 44.75 46.90
CA PRO A 191 32.69 44.76 45.48
C PRO A 191 31.63 44.29 44.46
N ALA A 192 31.89 44.70 43.21
CA ALA A 192 31.05 44.64 42.01
C ALA A 192 31.04 43.26 41.28
N LYS A 193 29.99 43.03 40.48
CA LYS A 193 29.71 41.79 39.70
C LYS A 193 30.25 41.87 38.26
N SER A 194 30.94 40.83 37.79
CA SER A 194 31.51 40.68 36.44
C SER A 194 30.51 40.14 35.40
N ARG A 195 30.60 40.63 34.15
CA ARG A 195 29.82 40.19 32.97
C ARG A 195 30.67 39.31 32.05
N LYS A 196 30.09 38.25 31.46
CA LYS A 196 30.76 37.31 30.54
C LYS A 196 31.26 38.00 29.25
N PRO A 197 32.40 37.58 28.67
CA PRO A 197 32.96 38.21 27.48
C PRO A 197 32.14 37.91 26.22
N ARG A 198 32.06 38.91 25.33
CA ARG A 198 31.44 38.82 24.00
C ARG A 198 32.42 38.11 23.04
N ALA A 199 31.90 37.26 22.15
CA ALA A 199 32.69 36.56 21.13
C ALA A 199 33.51 37.55 20.28
N SER A 200 34.73 37.15 19.91
CA SER A 200 35.65 38.01 19.17
C SER A 200 35.16 38.26 17.74
N ALA A 201 35.52 39.40 17.14
CA ALA A 201 35.15 39.73 15.76
C ALA A 201 35.65 38.68 14.75
N SER A 202 36.78 38.02 15.05
CA SER A 202 37.34 36.93 14.26
C SER A 202 36.45 35.69 14.27
N GLU A 203 35.97 35.26 15.44
CA GLU A 203 35.03 34.14 15.57
C GLU A 203 33.71 34.40 14.84
N ILE A 204 33.23 35.65 14.83
CA ILE A 204 32.00 36.01 14.12
C ILE A 204 32.19 35.91 12.60
N ALA A 205 33.34 36.34 12.08
CA ALA A 205 33.68 36.24 10.67
C ALA A 205 33.84 34.78 10.21
N GLU A 206 34.50 33.96 11.03
CA GLU A 206 34.72 32.53 10.75
C GLU A 206 33.39 31.75 10.78
N ASN A 207 32.55 31.97 11.78
CA ASN A 207 31.21 31.38 11.83
C ASN A 207 30.33 31.78 10.65
N LYS A 208 30.50 33.00 10.09
CA LYS A 208 29.78 33.46 8.91
C LYS A 208 30.26 32.73 7.64
N ARG A 209 31.56 32.47 7.51
CA ARG A 209 32.14 31.65 6.43
C ARG A 209 31.63 30.21 6.48
N ILE A 210 31.69 29.58 7.65
CA ILE A 210 31.22 28.20 7.86
C ILE A 210 29.73 28.06 7.51
N ARG A 211 28.91 29.06 7.82
CA ARG A 211 27.48 29.05 7.43
C ARG A 211 27.27 29.20 5.93
N ALA A 212 28.06 30.02 5.25
CA ALA A 212 27.99 30.19 3.81
C ALA A 212 28.41 28.91 3.07
N GLU A 213 29.50 28.29 3.50
CA GLU A 213 30.01 27.03 2.93
C GLU A 213 29.01 25.87 3.13
N ASN A 214 28.45 25.73 4.33
CA ASN A 214 27.42 24.72 4.60
C ASN A 214 26.13 24.95 3.80
N LYS A 215 25.80 26.20 3.47
CA LYS A 215 24.66 26.51 2.61
C LYS A 215 24.93 26.05 1.18
N LEU A 216 26.12 26.36 0.66
CA LEU A 216 26.55 25.99 -0.69
C LEU A 216 26.60 24.47 -0.86
N ARG A 217 27.17 23.75 0.12
CA ARG A 217 27.25 22.29 0.11
C ARG A 217 25.87 21.60 0.18
N LYS A 218 24.88 22.22 0.83
CA LYS A 218 23.50 21.72 0.84
C LYS A 218 22.80 21.94 -0.50
N GLU A 219 23.03 23.08 -1.14
CA GLU A 219 22.47 23.38 -2.46
C GLU A 219 23.04 22.44 -3.53
N GLU A 220 24.35 22.16 -3.50
CA GLU A 220 25.00 21.21 -4.41
C GLU A 220 24.46 19.78 -4.26
N LYS A 221 24.31 19.29 -3.02
CA LYS A 221 23.72 17.96 -2.77
C LYS A 221 22.29 17.86 -3.30
N LEU A 222 21.49 18.91 -3.12
CA LEU A 222 20.10 18.94 -3.57
C LEU A 222 20.01 18.99 -5.11
N ALA A 223 20.97 19.64 -5.77
CA ALA A 223 21.09 19.64 -7.23
C ALA A 223 21.46 18.23 -7.76
N GLN A 224 22.45 17.56 -7.16
CA GLN A 224 22.82 16.19 -7.53
C GLN A 224 21.68 15.19 -7.31
N GLU A 225 20.92 15.33 -6.22
CA GLU A 225 19.77 14.48 -5.94
C GLU A 225 18.65 14.69 -6.98
N ARG A 226 18.37 15.95 -7.36
CA ARG A 226 17.41 16.25 -8.44
C ARG A 226 17.84 15.69 -9.78
N GLU A 227 19.12 15.82 -10.12
CA GLU A 227 19.65 15.31 -11.39
C GLU A 227 19.58 13.78 -11.45
N SER A 228 19.99 13.10 -10.38
CA SER A 228 19.90 11.63 -10.30
C SER A 228 18.45 11.14 -10.32
N ALA A 229 17.51 11.84 -9.68
CA ALA A 229 16.09 11.55 -9.76
C ALA A 229 15.53 11.73 -11.18
N LYS A 230 15.99 12.75 -11.91
CA LYS A 230 15.62 12.98 -13.31
C LYS A 230 16.14 11.84 -14.20
N ARG A 231 17.41 11.47 -14.09
CA ARG A 231 18.01 10.36 -14.84
C ARG A 231 17.29 9.03 -14.57
N LYS A 232 16.89 8.76 -13.32
CA LYS A 232 16.10 7.56 -12.98
C LYS A 232 14.72 7.55 -13.65
N ARG A 233 14.04 8.70 -13.71
CA ARG A 233 12.74 8.81 -14.41
C ARG A 233 12.88 8.56 -15.90
N GLU A 234 13.91 9.14 -16.52
CA GLU A 234 14.20 8.94 -17.95
C GLU A 234 14.53 7.47 -18.25
N ALA A 235 15.34 6.81 -17.42
CA ALA A 235 15.66 5.39 -17.57
C ALA A 235 14.40 4.49 -17.49
N ASN A 236 13.55 4.73 -16.47
CA ASN A 236 12.30 3.98 -16.33
C ASN A 236 11.35 4.23 -17.50
N GLN A 237 11.35 5.43 -18.07
CA GLN A 237 10.51 5.77 -19.22
C GLN A 237 10.96 5.03 -20.48
N ILE A 238 12.27 4.96 -20.73
CA ILE A 238 12.85 4.17 -21.82
C ILE A 238 12.53 2.68 -21.66
N GLU A 239 12.63 2.14 -20.44
CA GLU A 239 12.29 0.75 -20.16
C GLU A 239 10.81 0.46 -20.41
N LEU A 240 9.93 1.39 -20.03
CA LEU A 240 8.49 1.28 -20.26
C LEU A 240 8.14 1.29 -21.76
N GLU A 241 8.83 2.11 -22.55
CA GLU A 241 8.67 2.16 -24.01
C GLU A 241 9.13 0.85 -24.67
N LYS A 242 10.30 0.32 -24.27
CA LYS A 242 10.78 -0.99 -24.74
C LYS A 242 9.80 -2.11 -24.43
N LEU A 243 9.19 -2.08 -23.24
CA LEU A 243 8.20 -3.08 -22.85
C LEU A 243 6.92 -2.96 -23.69
N LYS A 244 6.45 -1.74 -23.95
CA LYS A 244 5.31 -1.49 -24.84
C LYS A 244 5.57 -2.00 -26.25
N GLU A 245 6.76 -1.73 -26.81
CA GLU A 245 7.15 -2.22 -28.13
C GLU A 245 7.22 -3.75 -28.17
N PHE A 246 7.78 -4.38 -27.13
CA PHE A 246 7.84 -5.83 -27.02
C PHE A 246 6.44 -6.47 -27.06
N TYR A 247 5.49 -5.97 -26.26
CA TYR A 247 4.14 -6.51 -26.24
C TYR A 247 3.33 -6.16 -27.49
N ALA A 248 3.55 -4.99 -28.10
CA ALA A 248 2.96 -4.63 -29.38
C ALA A 248 3.44 -5.56 -30.51
N SER A 249 4.75 -5.85 -30.56
CA SER A 249 5.35 -6.79 -31.50
C SER A 249 4.86 -8.22 -31.29
N LYS A 250 4.69 -8.65 -30.02
CA LYS A 250 4.13 -9.97 -29.70
C LYS A 250 2.67 -10.10 -30.15
N ARG A 251 1.88 -9.03 -30.03
CA ARG A 251 0.49 -8.97 -30.49
C ARG A 251 0.36 -9.03 -32.01
N ALA A 252 1.24 -8.33 -32.74
CA ALA A 252 1.28 -8.39 -34.21
C ALA A 252 1.69 -9.77 -34.76
N ARG A 253 2.44 -10.57 -34.00
CA ARG A 253 2.85 -11.94 -34.39
C ARG A 253 1.80 -13.01 -34.07
N THR A 254 0.77 -12.71 -33.29
CA THR A 254 -0.22 -13.68 -32.82
C THR A 254 -1.60 -13.51 -33.47
N ASP A 255 -1.73 -12.59 -34.44
CA ASP A 255 -2.99 -12.34 -35.16
C ASP A 255 -2.73 -12.34 -36.68
N PRO A 256 -3.03 -13.45 -37.42
CA PRO A 256 -2.85 -13.52 -38.87
C PRO A 256 -3.91 -12.75 -39.68
N HIS A 257 -4.88 -12.09 -39.03
CA HIS A 257 -6.00 -11.51 -39.74
C HIS A 257 -6.31 -10.11 -39.24
N LEU A 258 -5.50 -9.14 -39.67
CA LEU A 258 -5.90 -7.73 -39.81
C LEU A 258 -4.80 -7.01 -40.61
N ASP A 259 -4.85 -7.17 -41.93
CA ASP A 259 -4.30 -6.17 -42.83
C ASP A 259 -5.35 -5.06 -42.99
N PRO A 260 -5.07 -3.80 -42.63
CA PRO A 260 -5.97 -2.69 -42.91
C PRO A 260 -5.70 -2.03 -44.28
N ASN A 261 -4.81 -2.57 -45.12
CA ASN A 261 -4.57 -2.07 -46.49
C ASN A 261 -4.20 -3.22 -47.46
N GLY A 262 -5.15 -4.07 -47.82
CA GLY A 262 -5.06 -4.93 -49.02
C GLY A 262 -5.38 -6.38 -48.79
#